data_AF-A0A841UI35-F1
#
_entry.id   AF-A0A841UI35-F1
#
_cell.length_a   1.000
_cell.length_b   1.000
_cell.length_c   1.000
_cell.angle_alpha   90.00
_cell.angle_beta   90.00
_cell.angle_gamma   90.00
#
_symmetry.space_group_name_H-M   'P 1'
#
loop_
_entity.id
_entity.type
_entity.pdbx_description
1 polymer ?
#
loop_
_entity_poly.entity_id
_entity_poly.type
_entity_poly.pdbx_seq_one_letter_code
_entity_poly.pdbx_strand_id
1 'polypeptide(L)' 'MSPTVFREDGYRFFFFSREETRMEAKFWLEPQIELARNHNLSRKQLQAIKTIIEERQNELRNAWTKHFSI' A
#
# COMPACT_ATOMS: atom_id res chain seq x y z
N MET A 1 -12.61 2.48 -10.91
CA MET A 1 -11.21 2.94 -10.85
C MET A 1 -10.86 3.19 -9.40
N SER A 2 -9.85 2.53 -8.85
CA SER A 2 -9.44 2.75 -7.47
C SER A 2 -8.67 4.08 -7.35
N PRO A 3 -9.00 4.94 -6.37
CA PRO A 3 -8.29 6.19 -6.17
C PRO A 3 -6.85 5.89 -5.77
N THR A 4 -5.92 6.55 -6.46
CA THR A 4 -4.50 6.48 -6.11
C THR A 4 -4.26 7.40 -4.93
N VAL A 5 -3.64 6.87 -3.87
CA VAL A 5 -3.27 7.70 -2.72
C VAL A 5 -2.06 8.54 -3.12
N PHE A 6 -1.00 7.88 -3.59
CA PHE A 6 0.20 8.56 -4.09
C PHE A 6 1.05 7.65 -5.00
N ARG A 7 2.07 8.25 -5.61
CA ARG A 7 3.10 7.54 -6.39
C ARG A 7 4.46 7.94 -5.85
N GLU A 8 5.32 6.97 -5.58
CA GLU A 8 6.66 7.21 -5.08
C GLU A 8 7.61 6.14 -5.63
N ASP A 9 8.80 6.55 -6.08
CA ASP A 9 9.82 5.68 -6.67
C ASP A 9 9.32 4.75 -7.80
N GLY A 10 8.34 5.22 -8.59
CA GLY A 10 7.71 4.42 -9.65
C GLY A 10 6.68 3.40 -9.15
N TYR A 11 6.50 3.26 -7.83
CA TYR A 11 5.42 2.48 -7.23
C TYR A 11 4.15 3.32 -7.10
N ARG A 12 3.00 2.67 -7.32
CA ARG A 12 1.68 3.27 -7.17
C ARG A 12 0.99 2.69 -5.94
N PHE A 13 0.69 3.56 -4.97
CA PHE A 13 -0.03 3.20 -3.75
C PHE A 13 -1.50 3.56 -3.90
N PHE A 14 -2.38 2.60 -3.68
CA PHE A 14 -3.82 2.79 -3.80
C PHE A 14 -4.56 1.80 -2.89
N PHE A 15 -5.76 2.18 -2.46
CA PHE A 15 -6.62 1.29 -1.69
C PHE A 15 -7.38 0.34 -2.60
N PHE A 16 -7.45 -0.92 -2.18
CA PHE A 16 -8.00 -1.99 -2.98
C PHE A 16 -9.43 -2.29 -2.52
N SER A 17 -10.41 -2.13 -3.41
CA SER A 17 -11.82 -2.48 -3.12
C SER A 17 -12.31 -3.72 -3.87
N ARG A 18 -11.51 -4.30 -4.78
CA ARG A 18 -11.96 -5.42 -5.64
C ARG A 18 -10.80 -6.35 -6.00
N GLU A 19 -10.95 -7.66 -5.77
CA GLU A 19 -9.95 -8.69 -6.05
C GLU A 19 -9.61 -8.85 -7.54
N GLU A 20 -8.60 -8.10 -8.01
CA GLU A 20 -7.91 -8.35 -9.27
C GLU A 20 -6.57 -9.09 -9.02
N THR A 21 -6.28 -10.09 -9.85
CA THR A 21 -5.01 -10.82 -9.83
C THR A 21 -4.00 -10.10 -10.72
N ARG A 22 -3.30 -9.10 -10.16
CA ARG A 22 -2.16 -8.45 -10.82
C ARG A 22 -0.87 -8.70 -10.04
N MET A 23 0.27 -8.42 -10.67
CA MET A 23 1.60 -8.51 -10.04
C MET A 23 1.76 -7.40 -8.99
N GLU A 24 1.22 -7.60 -7.79
CA GLU A 24 1.10 -6.59 -6.75
C GLU A 24 1.56 -7.12 -5.38
N ALA A 25 2.15 -6.27 -4.54
CA ALA A 25 2.32 -6.55 -3.11
C ALA A 25 1.21 -5.89 -2.31
N LYS A 26 0.65 -6.63 -1.36
CA LYS A 26 -0.34 -6.14 -0.40
C LYS A 26 0.32 -6.03 0.97
N PHE A 27 0.14 -4.88 1.61
CA PHE A 27 0.62 -4.62 2.95
C PHE A 27 -0.57 -4.30 3.86
N TRP A 28 -0.58 -4.89 5.05
CA TRP A 28 -1.41 -4.47 6.15
C TRP A 28 -0.85 -3.17 6.72
N LEU A 29 -1.72 -2.23 7.08
CA LEU A 29 -1.32 -0.97 7.72
C LEU A 29 -1.47 -1.00 9.24
N GLU A 30 -2.44 -1.77 9.76
CA GLU A 30 -2.69 -1.93 11.19
C GLU A 30 -2.78 -3.42 11.54
N PRO A 31 -2.31 -3.82 12.75
CA PRO A 31 -1.70 -2.99 13.79
C PRO A 31 -0.24 -2.55 13.52
N GLN A 32 0.41 -3.15 12.52
CA GLN A 32 1.76 -2.80 12.06
C GLN A 32 1.90 -3.08 10.56
N ILE A 33 2.88 -2.45 9.90
CA ILE A 33 3.10 -2.63 8.47
C ILE A 33 3.69 -4.02 8.20
N GLU A 34 2.83 -4.93 7.72
CA GLU A 34 3.19 -6.31 7.42
C GLU A 34 2.81 -6.70 5.99
N LEU A 35 3.66 -7.48 5.35
CA LEU A 35 3.43 -7.99 3.99
C LEU A 35 2.36 -9.09 4.02
N ALA A 36 1.15 -8.76 3.56
CA ALA A 36 0.03 -9.68 3.45
C ALA A 36 0.18 -10.64 2.27
N ARG A 37 0.62 -10.12 1.12
CA ARG A 37 0.76 -10.90 -0.12
C ARG A 37 1.86 -10.32 -0.97
N ASN A 38 2.68 -11.18 -1.56
CA ASN A 38 3.72 -10.80 -2.49
C ASN A 38 3.53 -11.53 -3.81
N HIS A 39 3.40 -10.79 -4.90
CA HIS A 39 3.36 -11.34 -6.24
C HIS A 39 4.65 -10.96 -6.98
N ASN A 40 5.69 -11.77 -6.79
CA ASN A 40 6.97 -11.72 -7.52
C ASN A 40 7.90 -10.53 -7.22
N LEU A 41 7.69 -9.77 -6.14
CA LEU A 41 8.61 -8.71 -5.72
C LEU A 41 9.75 -9.28 -4.88
N SER A 42 10.96 -8.74 -5.09
CA SER A 42 12.14 -9.14 -4.33
C SER A 42 12.10 -8.55 -2.92
N ARG A 43 12.77 -9.22 -1.94
CA ARG A 43 12.87 -8.71 -0.56
C ARG A 43 13.38 -7.27 -0.47
N LYS A 44 14.33 -6.89 -1.34
CA LYS A 44 14.82 -5.50 -1.42
C LYS A 44 13.74 -4.50 -1.81
N GLN A 45 12.89 -4.84 -2.79
CA GLN A 45 11.78 -3.99 -3.21
C GLN A 45 10.72 -3.91 -2.11
N LEU A 46 10.41 -5.03 -1.47
CA LEU A 46 9.49 -5.07 -0.32
C LEU A 46 9.98 -4.19 0.82
N GLN A 47 11.30 -4.20 1.12
CA GLN A 47 11.89 -3.34 2.13
C GLN A 47 11.76 -1.86 1.77
N ALA A 48 12.07 -1.49 0.52
CA ALA A 48 11.94 -0.10 0.05
C ALA A 48 10.48 0.38 0.11
N ILE A 49 9.54 -0.45 -0.36
CA ILE A 49 8.11 -0.19 -0.27
C ILE A 49 7.68 -0.03 1.19
N LYS A 50 8.16 -0.92 2.09
CA LYS A 50 7.85 -0.85 3.51
C LYS A 50 8.33 0.48 4.11
N THR A 51 9.56 0.90 3.83
CA THR A 51 10.10 2.19 4.28
C THR A 51 9.24 3.36 3.80
N ILE A 52 8.84 3.37 2.53
CA ILE A 52 7.93 4.38 1.98
C ILE A 52 6.59 4.40 2.73
N ILE A 53 5.99 3.23 2.97
CA ILE A 53 4.73 3.11 3.72
C ILE A 53 4.93 3.60 5.16
N GLU A 54 6.05 3.30 5.82
CA GLU A 54 6.38 3.77 7.17
C GLU A 54 6.52 5.29 7.22
N GLU A 55 7.27 5.89 6.29
CA GLU A 55 7.45 7.35 6.18
C GLU A 55 6.12 8.08 5.89
N ARG A 56 5.25 7.45 5.09
CA ARG A 56 3.94 8.00 4.70
C ARG A 56 2.78 7.40 5.49
N GLN A 57 3.03 6.71 6.60
CA GLN A 57 1.99 5.96 7.33
C GLN A 57 0.86 6.88 7.80
N ASN A 58 1.21 8.07 8.28
CA ASN A 58 0.23 9.06 8.71
C ASN A 58 -0.67 9.51 7.55
N GLU A 59 -0.10 9.76 6.37
CA GLU A 59 -0.85 10.16 5.18
C GLU A 59 -1.75 9.02 4.68
N LEU A 60 -1.25 7.79 4.68
CA LEU A 60 -2.04 6.61 4.37
C LEU A 60 -3.21 6.44 5.33
N ARG A 61 -2.99 6.62 6.64
CA ARG A 61 -4.05 6.52 7.64
C ARG A 61 -5.10 7.62 7.45
N ASN A 62 -4.66 8.87 7.22
CA ASN A 62 -5.56 9.99 6.95
C ASN A 62 -6.37 9.77 5.66
N ALA A 63 -5.72 9.30 4.60
CA ALA A 63 -6.38 8.96 3.35
C ALA A 63 -7.34 7.78 3.51
N TRP A 64 -6.99 6.77 4.31
CA TRP A 64 -7.83 5.63 4.63
C TRP A 64 -9.09 6.08 5.38
N THR A 65 -8.93 6.88 6.45
CA THR A 65 -10.06 7.47 7.17
C THR A 65 -10.91 8.32 6.23
N LYS A 66 -10.35 9.18 5.39
CA LYS A 66 -11.15 9.93 4.40
C LYS A 66 -11.86 9.05 3.37
N HIS A 67 -11.28 7.90 3.03
CA HIS A 67 -11.83 6.99 2.02
C HIS A 67 -12.94 6.09 2.58
N PHE A 68 -12.83 5.66 3.83
CA PHE A 68 -13.78 4.75 4.49
C PHE A 68 -14.72 5.42 5.51
N SER A 69 -14.40 6.62 5.98
CA SER A 69 -15.29 7.43 6.84
C SER A 69 -16.27 8.18 5.95
N ILE A 70 -17.28 7.46 5.48
CA ILE A 70 -18.57 7.99 5.03
C ILE A 70 -19.49 8.16 6.23
#